data_AF-A0A9E3XN83-F1
#
_entry.id   AF-A0A9E3XN83-F1
#
_cell.length_a   1.000
_cell.length_b   1.000
_cell.length_c   1.000
_cell.angle_alpha   90.00
_cell.angle_beta   90.00
_cell.angle_gamma   90.00
#
_symmetry.space_group_name_H-M   'P 1'
#
loop_
_entity.id
_entity.type
_entity.pdbx_description
1 polymer ?
#
loop_
_entity_poly.entity_id
_entity_poly.type
_entity_poly.pdbx_seq_one_letter_code
_entity_poly.pdbx_strand_id
1 'polypeptide(L)'
;EDAKIVLADGQPTNGTANRAKVLAAVNGGAIQAEDYRALGRDERRELFKQHSVLYIYHNLIDATGDKPGTERNVFEAVEQSLRQLVELVKMAVSANATNVFVAADHGFLYQDDALADQYYLSEAPQGDKLLVKNRRYVLGHGLKNDSAFTKFTASALGLGGDLEVQVPKSIHRLKLAGGGARFVHGGATLQEVVVPVLAINKKRASDTRQVNVSVMPETDKITTGQIVVRMFQSEPVSDKVQARTLRAGLYVEGVLISNDPPPALTFDSSSTDQRDRYQSVTLLLNQDADDYNNRVVEFRLEEQIPNTNKWRTYEKALYTLKRSFTSDFDF
;
A
#
# COMPACT_ATOMS: atom_id res chain seq x y z
N GLU A 1 -27.32 -7.23 34.71
CA GLU A 1 -26.75 -7.50 33.38
C GLU A 1 -25.24 -7.42 33.46
N ASP A 2 -24.53 -8.08 32.54
CA ASP A 2 -23.08 -8.03 32.46
C ASP A 2 -22.64 -6.67 31.90
N ALA A 3 -22.28 -5.75 32.80
CA ALA A 3 -21.87 -4.39 32.44
C ALA A 3 -20.58 -4.32 31.61
N LYS A 4 -19.91 -5.45 31.34
CA LYS A 4 -18.67 -5.49 30.55
C LYS A 4 -18.89 -5.75 29.06
N ILE A 5 -20.07 -6.22 28.66
CA ILE A 5 -20.31 -6.58 27.26
C ILE A 5 -20.85 -5.35 26.53
N VAL A 6 -20.07 -4.85 25.57
CA VAL A 6 -20.52 -3.82 24.63
C VAL A 6 -21.17 -4.48 23.43
N LEU A 7 -22.31 -3.95 23.00
CA LEU A 7 -23.01 -4.41 21.81
C LEU A 7 -22.71 -3.49 20.62
N ALA A 8 -22.62 -4.07 19.43
CA ALA A 8 -22.66 -3.37 18.15
C ALA A 8 -23.87 -3.90 17.37
N ASP A 9 -24.78 -3.02 16.96
CA ASP A 9 -26.02 -3.38 16.25
C ASP A 9 -26.84 -4.47 16.97
N GLY A 10 -26.88 -4.40 18.31
CA GLY A 10 -27.57 -5.37 19.17
C GLY A 10 -26.85 -6.71 19.34
N GLN A 11 -25.68 -6.90 18.72
CA GLN A 11 -24.89 -8.12 18.82
C GLN A 11 -23.68 -7.94 19.77
N PRO A 12 -23.31 -8.97 20.54
CA PRO A 12 -22.15 -8.90 21.42
C PRO A 12 -20.85 -8.71 20.63
N THR A 13 -19.87 -8.03 21.22
CA THR A 13 -18.57 -7.76 20.59
C THR A 13 -17.39 -8.40 21.32
N ASN A 14 -17.66 -9.17 22.38
CA ASN A 14 -16.63 -9.83 23.17
C ASN A 14 -16.06 -11.05 22.42
N GLY A 15 -14.74 -11.03 22.22
CA GLY A 15 -14.01 -12.11 21.56
C GLY A 15 -14.17 -12.15 20.03
N THR A 16 -13.23 -12.82 19.37
CA THR A 16 -13.11 -12.85 17.90
C THR A 16 -14.33 -13.46 17.22
N ALA A 17 -14.92 -14.52 17.78
CA ALA A 17 -16.07 -15.18 17.18
C ALA A 17 -17.30 -14.26 17.09
N ASN A 18 -17.57 -13.47 18.13
CA ASN A 18 -18.70 -12.53 18.10
C ASN A 18 -18.41 -11.34 17.19
N ARG A 19 -17.18 -10.83 17.18
CA ARG A 19 -16.76 -9.78 16.22
C ARG A 19 -16.87 -10.25 14.77
N ALA A 20 -16.55 -11.51 14.48
CA ALA A 20 -16.73 -12.08 13.14
C ALA A 20 -18.21 -12.10 12.72
N LYS A 21 -19.14 -12.41 13.63
CA LYS A 21 -20.59 -12.34 13.35
C LYS A 21 -21.07 -10.92 13.04
N VAL A 22 -20.58 -9.93 13.78
CA VAL A 22 -20.88 -8.51 13.52
C VAL A 22 -20.34 -8.11 12.14
N LEU A 23 -19.08 -8.45 11.84
CA LEU A 23 -18.44 -8.09 10.58
C LEU A 23 -19.02 -8.80 9.36
N ALA A 24 -19.64 -9.98 9.52
CA ALA A 24 -20.27 -10.71 8.43
C ALA A 24 -21.33 -9.87 7.69
N ALA A 25 -21.98 -8.92 8.37
CA ALA A 25 -22.95 -8.00 7.76
C ALA A 25 -22.35 -7.13 6.63
N VAL A 26 -21.03 -6.91 6.63
CA VAL A 26 -20.30 -6.16 5.60
C VAL A 26 -19.34 -7.05 4.80
N ASN A 27 -19.64 -8.35 4.73
CA ASN A 27 -18.74 -9.36 4.16
C ASN A 27 -17.34 -9.32 4.79
N GLY A 28 -17.28 -9.05 6.09
CA GLY A 28 -16.04 -8.96 6.86
C GLY A 28 -15.80 -10.18 7.75
N GLY A 29 -14.57 -10.33 8.22
CA GLY A 29 -14.16 -11.42 9.10
C GLY A 29 -13.19 -10.95 10.18
N ALA A 30 -13.01 -11.77 11.22
CA ALA A 30 -12.02 -11.54 12.28
C ALA A 30 -11.22 -12.82 12.55
N ILE A 31 -9.91 -12.67 12.78
CA ILE A 31 -8.98 -13.76 13.05
C ILE A 31 -7.94 -13.33 14.10
N GLN A 32 -7.46 -14.28 14.90
CA GLN A 32 -6.34 -14.04 15.81
C GLN A 32 -5.03 -13.93 15.03
N ALA A 33 -4.09 -13.10 15.48
CA ALA A 33 -2.80 -12.92 14.83
C ALA A 33 -1.98 -14.22 14.79
N GLU A 34 -2.06 -15.04 15.84
CA GLU A 34 -1.45 -16.37 15.90
C GLU A 34 -1.97 -17.27 14.78
N ASP A 35 -3.29 -17.40 14.64
CA ASP A 35 -3.92 -18.23 13.62
C ASP A 35 -3.60 -17.72 12.21
N TYR A 36 -3.66 -16.40 12.01
CA TYR A 36 -3.32 -15.79 10.72
C TYR A 36 -1.87 -16.04 10.30
N ARG A 37 -0.92 -16.05 11.24
CA ARG A 37 0.50 -16.38 10.98
C ARG A 37 0.70 -17.85 10.64
N ALA A 38 -0.11 -18.74 11.21
CA ALA A 38 -0.06 -20.17 10.93
C ALA A 38 -0.52 -20.52 9.51
N LEU A 39 -1.32 -19.66 8.87
CA LEU A 39 -1.79 -19.88 7.50
C LEU A 39 -0.67 -19.78 6.45
N GLY A 40 -0.72 -20.69 5.48
CA GLY A 40 0.05 -20.64 4.26
C GLY A 40 -0.27 -19.40 3.41
N ARG A 41 0.60 -19.09 2.44
CA ARG A 41 0.44 -17.90 1.58
C ARG A 41 -0.88 -17.91 0.80
N ASP A 42 -1.25 -19.06 0.24
CA ASP A 42 -2.44 -19.17 -0.59
C ASP A 42 -3.73 -19.21 0.26
N GLU A 43 -3.69 -19.81 1.45
CA GLU A 43 -4.78 -19.74 2.42
C GLU A 43 -5.06 -18.29 2.85
N ARG A 44 -4.02 -17.49 3.12
CA ARG A 44 -4.18 -16.06 3.41
C ARG A 44 -4.80 -15.29 2.24
N ARG A 45 -4.37 -15.58 1.01
CA ARG A 45 -4.96 -14.95 -0.19
C ARG A 45 -6.43 -15.30 -0.35
N GLU A 46 -6.78 -16.56 -0.11
CA GLU A 46 -8.16 -17.01 -0.19
C GLU A 46 -9.01 -16.35 0.91
N LEU A 47 -8.48 -16.26 2.13
CA LEU A 47 -9.12 -15.55 3.23
C LEU A 47 -9.41 -14.08 2.88
N PHE A 48 -8.48 -13.36 2.23
CA PHE A 48 -8.71 -11.99 1.77
C PHE A 48 -9.67 -11.89 0.59
N LYS A 49 -9.77 -12.90 -0.29
CA LYS A 49 -10.76 -12.89 -1.38
C LYS A 49 -12.18 -13.06 -0.85
N GLN A 50 -12.33 -13.85 0.20
CA GLN A 50 -13.64 -14.11 0.82
C GLN A 50 -14.17 -12.91 1.60
N HIS A 51 -13.30 -12.00 2.06
CA HIS A 51 -13.69 -10.89 2.93
C HIS A 51 -13.34 -9.53 2.33
N SER A 52 -14.31 -8.62 2.35
CA SER A 52 -14.11 -7.21 1.99
C SER A 52 -13.34 -6.44 3.07
N VAL A 53 -13.45 -6.88 4.34
CA VAL A 53 -12.72 -6.33 5.49
C VAL A 53 -12.26 -7.48 6.39
N LEU A 54 -10.97 -7.54 6.73
CA LEU A 54 -10.44 -8.56 7.63
C LEU A 54 -9.78 -7.92 8.84
N TYR A 55 -10.29 -8.22 10.03
CA TYR A 55 -9.71 -7.81 11.32
C TYR A 55 -8.73 -8.88 11.80
N ILE A 56 -7.48 -8.49 12.04
CA ILE A 56 -6.46 -9.36 12.65
C ILE A 56 -6.22 -8.84 14.07
N TYR A 57 -6.62 -9.63 15.07
CA TYR A 57 -6.52 -9.24 16.48
C TYR A 57 -5.18 -9.69 17.07
N HIS A 58 -4.48 -8.77 17.73
CA HIS A 58 -3.18 -9.01 18.37
C HIS A 58 -3.24 -8.51 19.82
N ASN A 59 -2.76 -9.31 20.78
CA ASN A 59 -3.02 -9.09 22.21
C ASN A 59 -1.76 -9.19 23.10
N LEU A 60 -0.56 -9.19 22.52
CA LEU A 60 0.64 -9.56 23.27
C LEU A 60 0.95 -8.62 24.44
N ILE A 61 0.75 -7.31 24.25
CA ILE A 61 1.01 -6.29 25.28
C ILE A 61 0.11 -6.54 26.49
N ASP A 62 -1.21 -6.55 26.29
CA ASP A 62 -2.19 -6.76 27.37
C ASP A 62 -2.05 -8.14 28.01
N ALA A 63 -1.84 -9.20 27.21
CA ALA A 63 -1.62 -10.56 27.73
C ALA A 63 -0.40 -10.65 28.66
N THR A 64 0.58 -9.76 28.48
CA THR A 64 1.79 -9.64 29.31
C THR A 64 1.55 -8.68 30.48
N GLY A 65 0.91 -7.54 30.24
CA GLY A 65 0.70 -6.48 31.21
C GLY A 65 -0.38 -6.77 32.25
N ASP A 66 -1.45 -7.47 31.89
CA ASP A 66 -2.55 -7.76 32.83
C ASP A 66 -2.19 -8.83 33.87
N LYS A 67 -1.11 -9.58 33.62
CA LYS A 67 -0.67 -10.67 34.49
C LYS A 67 0.38 -10.15 35.48
N PRO A 68 0.13 -10.23 36.80
CA PRO A 68 1.06 -9.72 37.83
C PRO A 68 2.49 -10.25 37.69
N GLY A 69 2.64 -11.51 37.26
CA GLY A 69 3.95 -12.16 37.12
C GLY A 69 4.76 -11.75 35.90
N THR A 70 4.16 -11.04 34.94
CA THR A 70 4.81 -10.68 33.68
C THR A 70 4.78 -9.18 33.38
N GLU A 71 4.19 -8.34 34.24
CA GLU A 71 4.08 -6.89 33.99
C GLU A 71 5.43 -6.24 33.64
N ARG A 72 6.52 -6.69 34.28
CA ARG A 72 7.86 -6.15 34.04
C ARG A 72 8.39 -6.39 32.63
N ASN A 73 7.82 -7.35 31.92
CA ASN A 73 8.22 -7.70 30.56
C ASN A 73 7.43 -6.91 29.50
N VAL A 74 6.63 -5.92 29.90
CA VAL A 74 5.76 -5.16 28.97
C VAL A 74 6.58 -4.42 27.92
N PHE A 75 7.75 -3.90 28.25
CA PHE A 75 8.58 -3.21 27.25
C PHE A 75 9.13 -4.17 26.19
N GLU A 76 9.56 -5.36 26.61
CA GLU A 76 9.93 -6.44 25.70
C GLU A 76 8.73 -6.88 24.85
N ALA A 77 7.55 -6.98 25.45
CA ALA A 77 6.31 -7.30 24.74
C ALA A 77 5.93 -6.21 23.72
N VAL A 78 6.16 -4.93 24.01
CA VAL A 78 5.96 -3.82 23.06
C VAL A 78 6.90 -3.96 21.87
N GLU A 79 8.19 -4.14 22.13
CA GLU A 79 9.19 -4.30 21.08
C GLU A 79 8.89 -5.54 20.20
N GLN A 80 8.50 -6.65 20.82
CA GLN A 80 8.06 -7.84 20.10
C GLN A 80 6.78 -7.59 19.30
N SER A 81 5.82 -6.85 19.86
CA SER A 81 4.58 -6.49 19.17
C SER A 81 4.86 -5.66 17.93
N LEU A 82 5.76 -4.68 17.99
CA LEU A 82 6.15 -3.88 16.83
C LEU A 82 6.72 -4.76 15.70
N ARG A 83 7.61 -5.71 16.02
CA ARG A 83 8.15 -6.66 15.03
C ARG A 83 7.05 -7.52 14.41
N GLN A 84 6.15 -8.05 15.25
CA GLN A 84 5.05 -8.88 14.81
C GLN A 84 4.05 -8.11 13.95
N LEU A 85 3.74 -6.85 14.29
CA LEU A 85 2.88 -6.00 13.48
C LEU A 85 3.48 -5.73 12.10
N VAL A 86 4.79 -5.44 12.02
CA VAL A 86 5.50 -5.29 10.74
C VAL A 86 5.43 -6.57 9.91
N GLU A 87 5.61 -7.73 10.54
CA GLU A 87 5.48 -9.04 9.89
C GLU A 87 4.05 -9.26 9.36
N LEU A 88 3.03 -9.04 10.19
CA LEU A 88 1.61 -9.17 9.81
C LEU A 88 1.26 -8.27 8.63
N VAL A 89 1.72 -7.01 8.63
CA VAL A 89 1.52 -6.08 7.51
C VAL A 89 2.16 -6.63 6.23
N LYS A 90 3.42 -7.10 6.29
CA LYS A 90 4.10 -7.71 5.13
C LYS A 90 3.38 -8.95 4.63
N MET A 91 2.87 -9.80 5.53
CA MET A 91 2.10 -10.99 5.21
C MET A 91 0.79 -10.63 4.50
N ALA A 92 0.02 -9.67 5.05
CA ALA A 92 -1.22 -9.17 4.44
C ALA A 92 -0.99 -8.59 3.05
N VAL A 93 0.02 -7.74 2.93
CA VAL A 93 0.46 -7.15 1.65
C VAL A 93 0.86 -8.21 0.62
N SER A 94 1.55 -9.28 1.05
CA SER A 94 1.95 -10.39 0.18
C SER A 94 0.77 -11.27 -0.23
N ALA A 95 -0.31 -11.22 0.55
CA ALA A 95 -1.60 -11.84 0.27
C ALA A 95 -2.57 -10.91 -0.50
N ASN A 96 -2.04 -9.85 -1.14
CA ASN A 96 -2.77 -8.88 -1.97
C ASN A 96 -3.63 -7.84 -1.21
N ALA A 97 -3.46 -7.68 0.10
CA ALA A 97 -4.05 -6.52 0.79
C ALA A 97 -3.37 -5.23 0.29
N THR A 98 -4.19 -4.26 -0.16
CA THR A 98 -3.72 -2.97 -0.70
C THR A 98 -3.85 -1.84 0.32
N ASN A 99 -4.86 -1.89 1.17
CA ASN A 99 -5.10 -0.96 2.28
C ASN A 99 -5.00 -1.73 3.59
N VAL A 100 -4.10 -1.32 4.46
CA VAL A 100 -3.93 -1.89 5.79
C VAL A 100 -4.01 -0.78 6.81
N PHE A 101 -4.88 -0.93 7.80
CA PHE A 101 -4.97 -0.03 8.94
C PHE A 101 -4.40 -0.73 10.17
N VAL A 102 -3.52 -0.05 10.89
CA VAL A 102 -2.99 -0.52 12.17
C VAL A 102 -3.39 0.48 13.24
N ALA A 103 -4.09 0.00 14.28
CA ALA A 103 -4.62 0.80 15.37
C ALA A 103 -4.64 -0.02 16.66
N ALA A 104 -4.98 0.62 17.77
CA ALA A 104 -5.34 -0.03 19.02
C ALA A 104 -6.67 0.56 19.54
N ASP A 105 -7.26 -0.11 20.52
CA ASP A 105 -8.43 0.35 21.26
C ASP A 105 -8.06 1.32 22.39
N HIS A 106 -6.91 1.11 23.03
CA HIS A 106 -6.35 2.01 24.02
C HIS A 106 -4.81 1.90 24.07
N GLY A 107 -4.18 2.87 24.73
CA GLY A 107 -2.83 2.67 25.27
C GLY A 107 -2.85 2.27 26.75
N PHE A 108 -1.74 2.48 27.45
CA PHE A 108 -1.57 2.04 28.83
C PHE A 108 -0.61 2.94 29.61
N LEU A 109 -0.67 2.83 30.95
CA LEU A 109 0.33 3.37 31.85
C LEU A 109 1.16 2.23 32.41
N TYR A 110 2.49 2.40 32.40
CA TYR A 110 3.43 1.48 33.03
C TYR A 110 4.28 2.19 34.10
N GLN A 111 4.61 1.50 35.19
CA GLN A 111 5.58 1.98 36.17
C GLN A 111 6.49 0.84 36.69
N ASP A 112 7.81 1.06 36.63
CA ASP A 112 8.81 0.06 37.04
C ASP A 112 9.10 0.03 38.53
N ASP A 113 8.75 1.09 39.26
CA ASP A 113 8.78 1.09 40.73
C ASP A 113 7.46 0.62 41.32
N ALA A 114 7.52 0.11 42.55
CA ALA A 114 6.30 -0.15 43.30
C ALA A 114 5.53 1.17 43.48
N LEU A 115 4.23 1.14 43.19
CA LEU A 115 3.40 2.34 43.31
C LEU A 115 3.27 2.76 44.77
N ALA A 116 3.77 3.95 45.11
CA ALA A 116 3.60 4.53 46.44
C ALA A 116 2.12 4.83 46.74
N ASP A 117 1.74 4.77 48.02
CA ASP A 117 0.33 4.90 48.45
C ASP A 117 -0.34 6.20 47.95
N GLN A 118 0.40 7.30 47.82
CA GLN A 118 -0.09 8.59 47.32
C GLN A 118 -0.63 8.56 45.88
N TYR A 119 -0.28 7.54 45.09
CA TYR A 119 -0.80 7.38 43.74
C TYR A 119 -2.07 6.52 43.68
N TYR A 120 -2.51 5.97 44.82
CA TYR A 120 -3.85 5.44 44.93
C TYR A 120 -4.82 6.54 45.38
N LEU A 121 -6.07 6.46 44.92
CA LEU A 121 -7.12 7.30 45.49
C LEU A 121 -7.40 6.87 46.93
N SER A 122 -7.49 7.85 47.83
CA SER A 122 -8.04 7.68 49.18
C SER A 122 -9.55 7.46 49.15
N GLU A 123 -10.23 8.12 48.20
CA GLU A 123 -11.68 8.09 48.05
C GLU A 123 -12.13 6.81 47.31
N ALA A 124 -13.04 6.08 47.94
CA ALA A 124 -13.71 4.95 47.32
C ALA A 124 -14.86 5.42 46.43
N PRO A 125 -15.10 4.77 45.27
CA PRO A 125 -16.25 5.09 44.43
C PRO A 125 -17.55 4.76 45.17
N GLN A 126 -18.55 5.63 45.02
CA GLN A 126 -19.87 5.46 45.61
C GLN A 126 -20.95 5.53 44.54
N GLY A 127 -22.03 4.80 44.73
CA GLY A 127 -23.24 4.89 43.92
C GLY A 127 -24.30 3.92 44.39
N ASP A 128 -25.48 4.00 43.79
CA ASP A 128 -26.62 3.14 44.14
C ASP A 128 -26.30 1.66 43.86
N LYS A 129 -25.62 1.39 42.73
CA LYS A 129 -25.16 0.04 42.38
C LYS A 129 -23.84 0.08 41.60
N LEU A 130 -22.77 -0.40 42.23
CA LEU A 130 -21.48 -0.61 41.56
C LEU A 130 -21.45 -1.98 40.90
N LEU A 131 -21.20 -2.03 39.59
CA LEU A 131 -21.21 -3.26 38.80
C LEU A 131 -19.81 -3.77 38.48
N VAL A 132 -18.91 -2.86 38.08
CA VAL A 132 -17.51 -3.19 37.78
C VAL A 132 -16.61 -2.20 38.48
N LYS A 133 -15.58 -2.71 39.15
CA LYS A 133 -14.49 -1.91 39.70
C LYS A 133 -13.19 -2.44 39.11
N ASN A 134 -12.47 -1.59 38.39
CA ASN A 134 -11.12 -1.83 37.91
C ASN A 134 -10.20 -0.71 38.44
N ARG A 135 -8.89 -0.83 38.27
CA ARG A 135 -7.92 0.14 38.82
C ARG A 135 -8.09 1.53 38.22
N ARG A 136 -8.59 1.65 37.00
CA ARG A 136 -8.71 2.92 36.26
C ARG A 136 -10.14 3.30 35.88
N TYR A 137 -11.14 2.48 36.24
CA TYR A 137 -12.53 2.83 36.00
C TYR A 137 -13.50 2.09 36.92
N VAL A 138 -14.72 2.63 37.02
CA VAL A 138 -15.86 2.04 37.70
C VAL A 138 -17.07 2.15 36.79
N LEU A 139 -17.85 1.09 36.69
CA LEU A 139 -19.14 1.06 35.99
C LEU A 139 -20.25 0.80 37.01
N GLY A 140 -21.37 1.50 36.89
CA GLY A 140 -22.50 1.31 37.78
C GLY A 140 -23.70 2.19 37.45
N HIS A 141 -24.65 2.24 38.37
CA HIS A 141 -25.81 3.13 38.34
C HIS A 141 -25.84 4.03 39.57
N GLY A 142 -26.28 5.27 39.39
CA GLY A 142 -26.38 6.25 40.47
C GLY A 142 -25.02 6.59 41.08
N LEU A 143 -23.95 6.59 40.29
CA LEU A 143 -22.60 6.95 40.73
C LEU A 143 -22.59 8.37 41.28
N LYS A 144 -22.10 8.57 42.50
CA LYS A 144 -22.08 9.88 43.15
C LYS A 144 -20.91 10.72 42.65
N ASN A 145 -21.15 12.00 42.41
CA ASN A 145 -20.09 12.93 42.04
C ASN A 145 -19.10 13.08 43.18
N ASP A 146 -17.81 13.03 42.85
CA ASP A 146 -16.71 13.26 43.78
C ASP A 146 -15.55 13.91 43.01
N SER A 147 -14.79 14.78 43.68
CA SER A 147 -13.65 15.47 43.10
C SER A 147 -12.53 14.56 42.60
N ALA A 148 -12.41 13.33 43.13
CA ALA A 148 -11.40 12.35 42.76
C ALA A 148 -11.66 11.67 41.40
N PHE A 149 -12.89 11.76 40.88
CA PHE A 149 -13.30 11.09 39.64
C PHE A 149 -13.82 12.07 38.60
N THR A 150 -13.68 11.70 37.34
CA THR A 150 -14.48 12.26 36.25
C THR A 150 -15.61 11.26 35.98
N LYS A 151 -16.86 11.74 36.04
CA LYS A 151 -18.06 10.94 35.80
C LYS A 151 -18.59 11.20 34.38
N PHE A 152 -18.99 10.14 33.69
CA PHE A 152 -19.62 10.16 32.38
C PHE A 152 -20.90 9.34 32.39
N THR A 153 -21.89 9.76 31.61
CA THR A 153 -23.01 8.89 31.21
C THR A 153 -22.61 8.06 29.99
N ALA A 154 -23.27 6.92 29.75
CA ALA A 154 -23.09 6.16 28.52
C ALA A 154 -23.19 7.04 27.26
N SER A 155 -24.23 7.89 27.20
CA SER A 155 -24.46 8.80 26.08
C SER A 155 -23.32 9.80 25.83
N ALA A 156 -22.66 10.29 26.88
CA ALA A 156 -21.53 11.20 26.76
C ALA A 156 -20.29 10.52 26.15
N LEU A 157 -20.22 9.19 26.26
CA LEU A 157 -19.18 8.36 25.65
C LEU A 157 -19.60 7.79 24.28
N GLY A 158 -20.76 8.21 23.74
CA GLY A 158 -21.30 7.67 22.49
C GLY A 158 -21.84 6.25 22.60
N LEU A 159 -22.13 5.78 23.82
CA LEU A 159 -22.69 4.45 24.09
C LEU A 159 -24.19 4.56 24.40
N GLY A 160 -24.93 3.49 24.07
CA GLY A 160 -26.32 3.33 24.51
C GLY A 160 -26.41 2.80 25.96
N GLY A 161 -27.62 2.82 26.52
CA GLY A 161 -27.92 2.31 27.86
C GLY A 161 -27.87 3.39 28.95
N ASP A 162 -28.02 2.94 30.20
CA ASP A 162 -28.15 3.78 31.40
C ASP A 162 -26.97 3.59 32.39
N LEU A 163 -25.90 2.95 31.93
CA LEU A 163 -24.67 2.82 32.69
C LEU A 163 -23.96 4.17 32.84
N GLU A 164 -23.41 4.39 34.02
CA GLU A 164 -22.54 5.50 34.33
C GLU A 164 -21.11 4.98 34.52
N VAL A 165 -20.15 5.79 34.10
CA VAL A 165 -18.72 5.49 34.13
C VAL A 165 -18.01 6.52 35.00
N GLN A 166 -17.15 6.07 35.91
CA GLN A 166 -16.22 6.93 36.64
C GLN A 166 -14.79 6.52 36.35
N VAL A 167 -13.96 7.52 36.05
CA VAL A 167 -12.53 7.37 35.83
C VAL A 167 -11.77 8.18 36.89
N PRO A 168 -10.81 7.59 37.63
CA PRO A 168 -9.92 8.34 38.51
C PRO A 168 -9.23 9.49 37.77
N LYS A 169 -9.19 10.67 38.37
CA LYS A 169 -8.45 11.79 37.79
C LYS A 169 -6.95 11.51 37.79
N SER A 170 -6.24 12.14 36.85
CA SER A 170 -4.79 11.99 36.69
C SER A 170 -4.38 10.51 36.46
N ILE A 171 -3.17 10.16 36.88
CA ILE A 171 -2.60 8.80 36.81
C ILE A 171 -3.00 7.93 38.02
N HIS A 172 -3.91 8.38 38.87
CA HIS A 172 -4.27 7.69 40.11
C HIS A 172 -5.00 6.37 39.89
N ARG A 173 -4.84 5.43 40.81
CA ARG A 173 -5.43 4.09 40.71
C ARG A 173 -6.37 3.81 41.89
N LEU A 174 -7.41 3.03 41.65
CA LEU A 174 -8.20 2.47 42.74
C LEU A 174 -7.43 1.36 43.45
N LYS A 175 -7.47 1.37 44.79
CA LYS A 175 -6.84 0.33 45.62
C LYS A 175 -7.73 -0.91 45.61
N LEU A 176 -7.36 -1.88 44.77
CA LEU A 176 -8.01 -3.18 44.65
C LEU A 176 -7.07 -4.29 45.15
N ALA A 177 -7.65 -5.28 45.83
CA ALA A 177 -6.94 -6.46 46.31
C ALA A 177 -6.57 -7.39 45.14
N GLY A 178 -5.36 -7.93 45.19
CA GLY A 178 -4.81 -8.77 44.11
C GLY A 178 -4.52 -7.98 42.82
N GLY A 179 -3.89 -8.65 41.85
CA GLY A 179 -3.55 -8.06 40.56
C GLY A 179 -2.28 -7.21 40.57
N GLY A 180 -1.66 -7.10 39.41
CA GLY A 180 -0.54 -6.20 39.16
C GLY A 180 -0.96 -4.74 39.27
N ALA A 181 -0.02 -3.85 39.56
CA ALA A 181 -0.27 -2.41 39.64
C ALA A 181 0.67 -1.63 38.73
N ARG A 182 1.58 -2.31 38.03
CA ARG A 182 2.60 -1.66 37.21
C ARG A 182 2.00 -1.27 35.88
N PHE A 183 1.23 -2.16 35.29
CA PHE A 183 0.52 -1.97 34.04
C PHE A 183 -0.97 -1.72 34.32
N VAL A 184 -1.51 -0.62 33.82
CA VAL A 184 -2.95 -0.33 33.89
C VAL A 184 -3.42 0.40 32.65
N HIS A 185 -4.70 0.21 32.31
CA HIS A 185 -5.40 0.91 31.24
C HIS A 185 -6.88 1.11 31.62
N GLY A 186 -7.63 1.80 30.77
CA GLY A 186 -9.06 2.08 30.97
C GLY A 186 -9.36 3.42 31.66
N GLY A 187 -8.34 4.27 31.84
CA GLY A 187 -8.48 5.65 32.29
C GLY A 187 -8.58 6.66 31.14
N ALA A 188 -8.45 7.94 31.48
CA ALA A 188 -8.62 9.06 30.56
C ALA A 188 -7.34 9.87 30.33
N THR A 189 -6.17 9.27 30.60
CA THR A 189 -4.88 9.94 30.33
C THR A 189 -4.59 9.93 28.83
N LEU A 190 -3.77 10.88 28.36
CA LEU A 190 -3.41 10.98 26.95
C LEU A 190 -2.80 9.67 26.43
N GLN A 191 -1.98 9.00 27.24
CA GLN A 191 -1.36 7.72 26.91
C GLN A 191 -2.38 6.60 26.72
N GLU A 192 -3.52 6.66 27.39
CA GLU A 192 -4.58 5.65 27.28
C GLU A 192 -5.54 5.95 26.13
N VAL A 193 -5.84 7.22 25.84
CA VAL A 193 -6.91 7.62 24.90
C VAL A 193 -6.44 8.14 23.54
N VAL A 194 -5.20 8.65 23.44
CA VAL A 194 -4.66 9.14 22.17
C VAL A 194 -3.97 7.98 21.45
N VAL A 195 -4.75 7.30 20.60
CA VAL A 195 -4.27 6.14 19.85
C VAL A 195 -4.08 6.51 18.36
N PRO A 196 -2.88 6.29 17.79
CA PRO A 196 -2.67 6.53 16.37
C PRO A 196 -3.35 5.47 15.51
N VAL A 197 -3.86 5.89 14.35
CA VAL A 197 -4.30 5.00 13.27
C VAL A 197 -3.33 5.17 12.11
N LEU A 198 -2.54 4.13 11.84
CA LEU A 198 -1.63 4.09 10.70
C LEU A 198 -2.36 3.54 9.48
N ALA A 199 -2.52 4.38 8.45
CA ALA A 199 -3.06 3.97 7.17
C ALA A 199 -1.91 3.66 6.20
N ILE A 200 -1.76 2.39 5.83
CA ILE A 200 -0.73 1.89 4.93
C ILE A 200 -1.39 1.53 3.61
N ASN A 201 -1.01 2.22 2.54
CA ASN A 201 -1.46 1.94 1.19
C ASN A 201 -0.29 1.41 0.34
N LYS A 202 -0.39 0.16 -0.11
CA LYS A 202 0.53 -0.37 -1.12
C LYS A 202 0.02 -0.01 -2.50
N LYS A 203 0.51 1.10 -3.04
CA LYS A 203 0.37 1.40 -4.47
C LYS A 203 1.17 0.38 -5.28
N ARG A 204 0.53 -0.23 -6.28
CA ARG A 204 1.27 -0.87 -7.37
C ARG A 204 1.88 0.25 -8.21
N ALA A 205 3.13 0.60 -7.97
CA ALA A 205 3.92 1.17 -9.04
C ALA A 205 4.12 0.03 -10.04
N SER A 206 3.53 0.16 -11.24
CA SER A 206 3.89 -0.69 -12.36
C SER A 206 5.37 -0.46 -12.62
N ASP A 207 6.20 -1.42 -12.20
CA ASP A 207 7.64 -1.43 -12.45
C ASP A 207 7.97 -2.02 -13.83
N THR A 208 6.94 -2.21 -14.66
CA THR A 208 7.05 -2.61 -16.05
C THR A 208 7.34 -1.39 -16.91
N ARG A 209 8.43 -1.41 -17.66
CA ARG A 209 8.78 -0.42 -18.68
C ARG A 209 9.02 -1.10 -20.02
N GLN A 210 9.03 -0.35 -21.12
CA GLN A 210 9.39 -0.90 -22.42
C GLN A 210 10.90 -0.92 -22.65
N VAL A 211 11.37 -1.81 -23.53
CA VAL A 211 12.76 -1.84 -23.99
C VAL A 211 13.15 -0.51 -24.64
N ASN A 212 14.39 -0.06 -24.42
CA ASN A 212 14.92 1.06 -25.20
C ASN A 212 15.46 0.57 -26.53
N VAL A 213 15.24 1.41 -27.54
CA VAL A 213 15.72 1.19 -28.90
C VAL A 213 16.63 2.37 -29.22
N SER A 214 17.71 2.12 -29.96
CA SER A 214 18.60 3.16 -30.45
C SER A 214 18.78 3.03 -31.95
N VAL A 215 18.76 4.16 -32.65
CA VAL A 215 19.04 4.21 -34.10
C VAL A 215 20.56 4.15 -34.31
N MET A 216 21.00 3.30 -35.22
CA MET A 216 22.42 3.10 -35.55
C MET A 216 22.64 3.41 -37.04
N PRO A 217 22.73 4.69 -37.44
CA PRO A 217 23.03 5.05 -38.82
C PRO A 217 24.45 4.60 -39.19
N GLU A 218 24.59 3.88 -40.30
CA GLU A 218 25.90 3.52 -40.85
C GLU A 218 26.45 4.61 -41.81
N THR A 219 25.59 5.52 -42.24
CA THR A 219 25.90 6.65 -43.13
C THR A 219 25.08 7.87 -42.76
N ASP A 220 25.51 9.05 -43.21
CA ASP A 220 24.80 10.32 -43.10
C ASP A 220 24.10 10.72 -44.40
N LYS A 221 24.12 9.87 -45.44
CA LYS A 221 23.61 10.19 -46.79
C LYS A 221 22.69 9.12 -47.33
N ILE A 222 21.68 9.56 -48.07
CA ILE A 222 20.82 8.71 -48.89
C ILE A 222 21.17 8.99 -50.36
N THR A 223 21.86 8.06 -51.01
CA THR A 223 22.34 8.23 -52.40
C THR A 223 21.55 7.41 -53.42
N THR A 224 20.76 6.44 -52.97
CA THR A 224 19.93 5.57 -53.81
C THR A 224 18.44 5.77 -53.51
N GLY A 225 17.57 5.08 -54.25
CA GLY A 225 16.12 5.07 -54.00
C GLY A 225 15.70 4.36 -52.70
N GLN A 226 16.65 3.81 -51.94
CA GLN A 226 16.37 3.13 -50.68
C GLN A 226 17.50 3.33 -49.66
N ILE A 227 17.20 3.11 -48.39
CA ILE A 227 18.19 3.06 -47.31
C ILE A 227 17.83 1.97 -46.32
N VAL A 228 18.85 1.26 -45.82
CA VAL A 228 18.70 0.33 -44.70
C VAL A 228 19.15 1.05 -43.44
N VAL A 229 18.26 1.12 -42.44
CA VAL A 229 18.58 1.71 -41.14
C VAL A 229 18.56 0.61 -40.09
N ARG A 230 19.66 0.48 -39.37
CA ARG A 230 19.84 -0.50 -38.30
C ARG A 230 19.43 0.11 -36.96
N MET A 231 18.79 -0.68 -36.12
CA MET A 231 18.37 -0.29 -34.77
C MET A 231 18.79 -1.37 -33.79
N PHE A 232 19.02 -0.96 -32.55
CA PHE A 232 19.50 -1.83 -31.47
C PHE A 232 18.56 -1.78 -30.28
N GLN A 233 18.09 -2.94 -29.83
CA GLN A 233 17.36 -3.10 -28.58
C GLN A 233 18.37 -3.23 -27.43
N SER A 234 18.40 -2.23 -26.53
CA SER A 234 19.46 -2.09 -25.53
C SER A 234 19.55 -3.25 -24.54
N GLU A 235 18.43 -3.91 -24.27
CA GLU A 235 18.26 -4.91 -23.23
C GLU A 235 17.21 -5.96 -23.63
N PRO A 236 17.29 -7.21 -23.13
CA PRO A 236 16.30 -8.23 -23.41
C PRO A 236 14.94 -7.93 -22.75
N VAL A 237 13.86 -8.43 -23.35
CA VAL A 237 12.55 -8.43 -22.70
C VAL A 237 12.52 -9.38 -21.49
N SER A 238 11.68 -9.04 -20.51
CA SER A 238 11.42 -9.81 -19.30
C SER A 238 10.05 -9.44 -18.73
N ASP A 239 9.66 -10.05 -17.61
CA ASP A 239 8.41 -9.70 -16.90
C ASP A 239 8.29 -8.19 -16.60
N LYS A 240 9.43 -7.51 -16.35
CA LYS A 240 9.49 -6.06 -16.06
C LYS A 240 9.87 -5.19 -17.24
N VAL A 241 10.34 -5.79 -18.33
CA VAL A 241 10.83 -5.08 -19.51
C VAL A 241 10.06 -5.59 -20.72
N GLN A 242 9.05 -4.83 -21.13
CA GLN A 242 8.09 -5.22 -22.15
C GLN A 242 8.57 -4.83 -23.55
N ALA A 243 8.04 -5.53 -24.56
CA ALA A 243 8.32 -5.23 -25.95
C ALA A 243 7.89 -3.80 -26.34
N ARG A 244 8.57 -3.23 -27.32
CA ARG A 244 8.26 -1.91 -27.89
C ARG A 244 7.98 -2.04 -29.38
N THR A 245 6.89 -1.44 -29.86
CA THR A 245 6.61 -1.36 -31.31
C THR A 245 6.75 0.07 -31.78
N LEU A 246 7.56 0.28 -32.83
CA LEU A 246 7.84 1.58 -33.41
C LEU A 246 7.62 1.51 -34.92
N ARG A 247 7.18 2.62 -35.53
CA ARG A 247 7.18 2.75 -36.99
C ARG A 247 8.34 3.63 -37.45
N ALA A 248 8.90 3.31 -38.61
CA ALA A 248 10.06 3.99 -39.16
C ALA A 248 9.71 4.71 -40.47
N GLY A 249 10.08 5.99 -40.59
CA GLY A 249 9.85 6.76 -41.82
C GLY A 249 10.90 7.84 -42.04
N LEU A 250 11.04 8.28 -43.30
CA LEU A 250 11.88 9.41 -43.70
C LEU A 250 11.00 10.63 -43.96
N TYR A 251 11.41 11.77 -43.42
CA TYR A 251 10.63 13.00 -43.51
C TYR A 251 11.49 14.18 -43.93
N VAL A 252 10.93 15.06 -44.76
CA VAL A 252 11.52 16.38 -45.07
C VAL A 252 10.48 17.43 -44.75
N GLU A 253 10.80 18.37 -43.87
CA GLU A 253 9.90 19.47 -43.47
C GLU A 253 8.49 18.99 -43.01
N GLY A 254 8.40 17.75 -42.53
CA GLY A 254 7.15 17.12 -42.08
C GLY A 254 6.44 16.24 -43.11
N VAL A 255 6.83 16.31 -44.38
CA VAL A 255 6.33 15.43 -45.46
C VAL A 255 7.01 14.08 -45.39
N LEU A 256 6.23 12.99 -45.44
CA LEU A 256 6.74 11.62 -45.49
C LEU A 256 7.25 11.33 -46.91
N ILE A 257 8.54 11.05 -47.05
CA ILE A 257 9.19 10.81 -48.35
C ILE A 257 9.60 9.34 -48.54
N SER A 258 9.13 8.45 -47.68
CA SER A 258 9.37 6.99 -47.75
C SER A 258 8.05 6.20 -47.86
N ASN A 259 8.12 4.88 -47.64
CA ASN A 259 6.96 3.98 -47.53
C ASN A 259 5.76 4.63 -46.81
N ASP A 260 4.60 4.61 -47.47
CA ASP A 260 3.31 5.02 -46.90
C ASP A 260 2.33 3.82 -46.96
N PRO A 261 1.90 3.26 -45.83
CA PRO A 261 2.23 3.66 -44.45
C PRO A 261 3.68 3.31 -44.04
N PRO A 262 4.26 4.02 -43.05
CA PRO A 262 5.57 3.68 -42.49
C PRO A 262 5.60 2.25 -41.90
N PRO A 263 6.62 1.42 -42.19
CA PRO A 263 6.74 0.06 -41.66
C PRO A 263 6.86 0.06 -40.13
N ALA A 264 6.19 -0.90 -39.47
CA ALA A 264 6.26 -1.13 -38.04
C ALA A 264 7.24 -2.25 -37.70
N LEU A 265 8.01 -2.05 -36.63
CA LEU A 265 8.96 -3.02 -36.07
C LEU A 265 8.64 -3.27 -34.60
N THR A 266 8.66 -4.53 -34.19
CA THR A 266 8.49 -4.94 -32.80
C THR A 266 9.83 -5.41 -32.25
N PHE A 267 10.27 -4.75 -31.18
CA PHE A 267 11.48 -5.05 -30.42
C PHE A 267 11.09 -5.86 -29.18
N ASP A 268 11.18 -7.18 -29.29
CA ASP A 268 10.74 -8.15 -28.30
C ASP A 268 11.79 -9.24 -28.00
N SER A 269 13.05 -9.04 -28.39
CA SER A 269 14.08 -10.06 -28.25
C SER A 269 14.37 -10.33 -26.77
N SER A 270 14.31 -11.59 -26.34
CA SER A 270 14.66 -12.03 -24.99
C SER A 270 16.12 -12.50 -24.87
N SER A 271 16.89 -12.46 -25.96
CA SER A 271 18.26 -12.96 -25.98
C SER A 271 19.20 -12.06 -25.18
N THR A 272 20.08 -12.67 -24.39
CA THR A 272 21.16 -11.97 -23.68
C THR A 272 22.31 -11.61 -24.61
N ASP A 273 22.47 -12.29 -25.76
CA ASP A 273 23.45 -11.91 -26.79
C ASP A 273 23.02 -10.63 -27.51
N GLN A 274 23.91 -9.65 -27.60
CA GLN A 274 23.67 -8.39 -28.28
C GLN A 274 23.40 -8.58 -29.78
N ARG A 275 23.99 -9.60 -30.41
CA ARG A 275 23.85 -9.83 -31.86
C ARG A 275 22.40 -10.10 -32.26
N ASP A 276 21.65 -10.77 -31.40
CA ASP A 276 20.24 -11.14 -31.61
C ASP A 276 19.27 -9.98 -31.30
N ARG A 277 19.80 -8.80 -30.93
CA ARG A 277 19.03 -7.61 -30.57
C ARG A 277 19.15 -6.48 -31.57
N TYR A 278 19.72 -6.77 -32.74
CA TYR A 278 19.71 -5.86 -33.87
C TYR A 278 18.56 -6.20 -34.82
N GLN A 279 17.87 -5.16 -35.27
CA GLN A 279 16.90 -5.24 -36.36
C GLN A 279 17.23 -4.15 -37.37
N SER A 280 16.85 -4.36 -38.63
CA SER A 280 17.01 -3.38 -39.69
C SER A 280 15.70 -3.17 -40.41
N VAL A 281 15.46 -1.94 -40.86
CA VAL A 281 14.34 -1.60 -41.74
C VAL A 281 14.88 -1.06 -43.05
N THR A 282 14.34 -1.56 -44.16
CA THR A 282 14.58 -1.00 -45.48
C THR A 282 13.49 0.00 -45.79
N LEU A 283 13.89 1.25 -46.03
CA LEU A 283 12.99 2.35 -46.38
C LEU A 283 13.19 2.70 -47.86
N LEU A 284 12.10 2.61 -48.62
CA LEU A 284 12.03 2.95 -50.04
C LEU A 284 11.54 4.38 -50.15
N LEU A 285 12.22 5.21 -50.95
CA LEU A 285 11.79 6.57 -51.26
C LEU A 285 10.53 6.54 -52.14
N ASN A 286 9.57 7.41 -51.83
CA ASN A 286 8.38 7.62 -52.67
C ASN A 286 8.65 8.72 -53.71
N GLN A 287 7.64 9.06 -54.53
CA GLN A 287 7.76 10.08 -55.58
C GLN A 287 8.07 11.48 -55.03
N ASP A 288 7.53 11.83 -53.86
CA ASP A 288 7.76 13.15 -53.25
C ASP A 288 9.24 13.39 -52.93
N ALA A 289 10.05 12.32 -52.76
CA ALA A 289 11.48 12.44 -52.49
C ALA A 289 12.27 13.12 -53.63
N ASP A 290 11.77 13.11 -54.87
CA ASP A 290 12.45 13.70 -56.02
C ASP A 290 12.58 15.23 -55.90
N ASP A 291 11.62 15.88 -55.22
CA ASP A 291 11.59 17.33 -54.99
C ASP A 291 12.54 17.79 -53.87
N TYR A 292 13.09 16.86 -53.09
CA TYR A 292 13.88 17.15 -51.89
C TYR A 292 15.36 16.81 -52.02
N ASN A 293 15.88 16.66 -53.24
CA ASN A 293 17.32 16.39 -53.43
C ASN A 293 18.19 17.51 -52.82
N ASN A 294 19.32 17.14 -52.23
CA ASN A 294 20.23 18.00 -51.46
C ASN A 294 19.62 18.60 -50.18
N ARG A 295 18.48 18.10 -49.68
CA ARG A 295 17.89 18.52 -48.41
C ARG A 295 18.24 17.56 -47.27
N VAL A 296 18.10 18.06 -46.05
CA VAL A 296 18.21 17.25 -44.83
C VAL A 296 16.94 16.43 -44.67
N VAL A 297 17.11 15.13 -44.46
CA VAL A 297 16.05 14.15 -44.24
C VAL A 297 16.11 13.70 -42.78
N GLU A 298 14.98 13.75 -42.10
CA GLU A 298 14.82 13.17 -40.76
C GLU A 298 14.31 11.74 -40.86
N PHE A 299 15.13 10.77 -40.46
CA PHE A 299 14.62 9.46 -40.09
C PHE A 299 13.96 9.57 -38.72
N ARG A 300 12.72 9.11 -38.60
CA ARG A 300 11.97 9.10 -37.34
C ARG A 300 11.55 7.68 -37.00
N LEU A 301 11.87 7.26 -35.78
CA LEU A 301 11.14 6.21 -35.09
C LEU A 301 9.99 6.86 -34.34
N GLU A 302 8.78 6.41 -34.59
CA GLU A 302 7.58 6.95 -33.97
C GLU A 302 6.86 5.88 -33.17
N GLU A 303 6.34 6.28 -32.01
CA GLU A 303 5.57 5.44 -31.11
C GLU A 303 4.12 5.92 -31.07
N GLN A 304 3.18 4.99 -31.08
CA GLN A 304 1.76 5.33 -30.97
C GLN A 304 1.46 5.84 -29.56
N ILE A 305 0.78 6.99 -29.47
CA ILE A 305 0.30 7.50 -28.19
C ILE A 305 -0.86 6.60 -27.74
N PRO A 306 -0.80 6.00 -26.53
CA PRO A 306 -1.79 5.03 -26.06
C PRO A 306 -3.23 5.54 -26.21
N ASN A 307 -4.12 4.67 -26.70
CA ASN A 307 -5.54 4.97 -26.94
C ASN A 307 -5.81 6.08 -27.97
N THR A 308 -4.87 6.36 -28.87
CA THR A 308 -5.06 7.33 -29.95
C THR A 308 -4.50 6.81 -31.27
N ASN A 309 -4.92 7.41 -32.38
CA ASN A 309 -4.29 7.20 -33.69
C ASN A 309 -3.13 8.20 -33.96
N LYS A 310 -2.67 8.89 -32.91
CA LYS A 310 -1.57 9.86 -33.00
C LYS A 310 -0.25 9.19 -32.66
N TRP A 311 0.80 9.68 -33.30
CA TRP A 311 2.16 9.18 -33.15
C TRP A 311 3.05 10.30 -32.61
N ARG A 312 4.01 9.91 -31.77
CA ARG A 312 5.05 10.81 -31.27
C ARG A 312 6.41 10.33 -31.74
N THR A 313 7.31 11.25 -32.06
CA THR A 313 8.71 10.92 -32.32
C THR A 313 9.32 10.34 -31.05
N TYR A 314 9.80 9.10 -31.14
CA TYR A 314 10.55 8.42 -30.10
C TYR A 314 12.04 8.76 -30.19
N GLU A 315 12.61 8.61 -31.38
CA GLU A 315 14.02 8.89 -31.67
C GLU A 315 14.16 9.32 -33.13
N LYS A 316 15.22 10.07 -33.44
CA LYS A 316 15.48 10.53 -34.80
C LYS A 316 16.96 10.50 -35.16
N ALA A 317 17.23 10.31 -36.44
CA ALA A 317 18.55 10.46 -37.04
C ALA A 317 18.47 11.37 -38.27
N LEU A 318 19.56 12.06 -38.59
CA LEU A 318 19.62 12.98 -39.71
C LEU A 318 20.41 12.36 -40.86
N TYR A 319 19.88 12.49 -42.06
CA TYR A 319 20.53 12.13 -43.31
C TYR A 319 20.51 13.32 -44.27
N THR A 320 21.34 13.29 -45.29
CA THR A 320 21.26 14.21 -46.45
C THR A 320 20.88 13.42 -47.69
N LEU A 321 19.79 13.79 -48.36
CA LEU A 321 19.43 13.19 -49.64
C LEU A 321 20.36 13.73 -50.72
N LYS A 322 21.11 12.85 -51.38
CA LYS A 322 22.04 13.18 -52.46
C LYS A 322 21.97 12.15 -53.57
N ARG A 323 20.94 12.24 -54.40
CA ARG A 323 20.79 11.39 -55.57
C ARG A 323 21.48 12.04 -56.77
N SER A 324 22.32 11.26 -57.44
CA SER A 324 22.81 11.59 -58.78
C SER A 324 21.68 11.28 -59.75
N PHE A 325 21.05 12.28 -60.35
CA PHE A 325 20.18 12.04 -61.49
C PHE A 325 21.08 11.63 -62.66
N THR A 326 21.11 10.35 -63.02
CA THR A 326 21.51 9.95 -64.37
C THR A 326 20.35 10.28 -65.28
N SER A 327 20.44 11.40 -65.99
CA SER A 327 19.68 11.60 -67.21
C SER A 327 20.18 10.58 -68.23
N ASP A 328 19.51 9.44 -68.34
CA ASP A 328 19.76 8.49 -69.42
C ASP A 328 19.23 9.07 -70.74
N PHE A 329 20.17 9.29 -71.66
CA PHE A 329 20.10 9.16 -73.11
C PHE A 329 18.70 9.14 -73.77
N ASP A 330 18.37 10.24 -74.46
CA ASP A 330 17.54 10.21 -75.67
C ASP A 330 18.45 9.99 -76.89
N PHE A 331 18.16 8.94 -77.67
CA PHE A 331 18.49 8.78 -79.09
C PHE A 331 17.25 9.08 -79.91
#